data_AF-A0A2Z5G453-F1
#
_entry.id   AF-A0A2Z5G453-F1
#
_cell.length_a   1.000
_cell.length_b   1.000
_cell.length_c   1.000
_cell.angle_alpha   90.00
_cell.angle_beta   90.00
_cell.angle_gamma   90.00
#
_symmetry.space_group_name_H-M   'P 1'
#
loop_
_entity.id
_entity.type
_entity.pdbx_description
1 polymer ?
#
loop_
_entity_poly.entity_id
_entity_poly.type
_entity_poly.pdbx_seq_one_letter_code
_entity_poly.pdbx_strand_id
1 'polypeptide(L)'
;MSADLSVRIYSPIAQRAADALLRSLGGFSVGLQMPVYAAAGDAAQIGITPQTYQQLPLSPAIFRRVRIPMLEGEPEKFELSISASAIQALVGALQLSSADALFTQAAGVTVNGKLFMIEAVTAPEVFGQAYLYRLQLREALAQAL
;
A
#
# COMPACT_ATOMS: atom_id res chain seq x y z
N MET A 1 33.78 15.02 -24.50
CA MET A 1 32.46 15.52 -24.03
C MET A 1 32.07 14.68 -22.83
N SER A 2 32.30 15.19 -21.61
CA SER A 2 31.82 14.56 -20.38
C SER A 2 30.36 14.97 -20.21
N ALA A 3 29.43 14.03 -20.23
CA ALA A 3 28.03 14.32 -19.97
C ALA A 3 27.88 14.61 -18.47
N ASP A 4 27.36 15.79 -18.15
CA ASP A 4 27.01 16.18 -16.79
C ASP A 4 25.85 15.31 -16.30
N LEU A 5 26.16 14.30 -15.46
CA LEU A 5 25.19 13.38 -14.85
C LEU A 5 24.39 14.05 -13.71
N SER A 6 24.60 15.34 -13.47
CA SER A 6 23.98 16.10 -12.38
C SER A 6 22.50 16.42 -12.65
N VAL A 7 22.05 16.34 -13.91
CA VAL A 7 20.62 16.46 -14.24
C VAL A 7 19.97 15.09 -14.05
N ARG A 8 19.60 14.78 -12.79
CA ARG A 8 18.59 13.73 -12.55
C ARG A 8 17.32 14.16 -13.28
N ILE A 9 17.04 13.54 -14.42
CA ILE A 9 15.79 13.77 -15.15
C ILE A 9 14.66 13.26 -14.24
N TYR A 10 14.11 14.14 -13.41
CA TYR A 10 12.87 13.92 -12.68
C TYR A 10 11.76 13.89 -13.74
N SER A 11 11.51 12.71 -14.29
CA SER A 11 10.46 12.52 -15.28
C SER A 11 9.33 11.75 -14.63
N PRO A 12 8.19 12.38 -14.31
CA PRO A 12 7.02 11.68 -13.80
C PRO A 12 6.37 10.81 -14.88
N ILE A 13 6.99 10.64 -16.07
CA ILE A 13 6.44 9.86 -17.18
C ILE A 13 6.23 8.40 -16.76
N ALA A 14 7.19 7.77 -16.08
CA ALA A 14 7.03 6.37 -15.65
C ALA A 14 5.84 6.21 -14.68
N GLN A 15 5.71 7.12 -13.72
CA GLN A 15 4.60 7.15 -12.76
C GLN A 15 3.26 7.42 -13.45
N ARG A 16 3.19 8.40 -14.36
CA ARG A 16 1.97 8.70 -15.13
C ARG A 16 1.57 7.56 -16.07
N ALA A 17 2.54 6.90 -16.68
CA ALA A 17 2.31 5.73 -17.52
C ALA A 17 1.76 4.57 -16.69
N ALA A 18 2.35 4.28 -15.52
CA ALA A 18 1.84 3.27 -14.61
C ALA A 18 0.42 3.59 -14.12
N ASP A 19 0.16 4.85 -13.76
CA ASP A 19 -1.16 5.34 -13.39
C ASP A 19 -2.22 5.15 -14.49
N ALA A 20 -1.85 5.43 -15.74
CA ALA A 20 -2.72 5.24 -16.89
C ALA A 20 -2.97 3.74 -17.16
N LEU A 21 -1.93 2.91 -17.07
CA LEU A 21 -2.02 1.46 -17.26
C LEU A 21 -2.92 0.84 -16.19
N LEU A 22 -2.71 1.17 -14.92
CA LEU A 22 -3.55 0.67 -13.83
C LEU A 22 -5.03 1.03 -14.06
N ARG A 23 -5.33 2.26 -14.48
CA ARG A 23 -6.71 2.65 -14.82
C ARG A 23 -7.27 1.89 -16.04
N SER A 24 -6.48 1.75 -17.10
CA SER A 24 -6.90 1.05 -18.33
C SER A 24 -7.20 -0.43 -18.11
N LEU A 25 -6.51 -1.06 -17.15
CA LEU A 25 -6.71 -2.46 -16.76
C LEU A 25 -7.85 -2.66 -15.75
N GLY A 26 -8.64 -1.62 -15.46
CA GLY A 26 -9.77 -1.69 -14.52
C GLY A 26 -9.38 -1.44 -13.06
N GLY A 27 -8.32 -0.66 -12.82
CA GLY A 27 -7.89 -0.28 -11.48
C GLY A 27 -9.01 0.43 -10.70
N PHE A 28 -9.14 0.07 -9.43
CA PHE A 28 -10.21 0.52 -8.54
C PHE A 28 -9.63 1.05 -7.23
N SER A 29 -10.51 1.50 -6.33
CA SER A 29 -10.12 2.02 -5.01
C SER A 29 -10.09 0.90 -3.97
N VAL A 30 -9.01 0.81 -3.22
CA VAL A 30 -8.87 -0.05 -2.03
C VAL A 30 -8.72 0.82 -0.79
N GLY A 31 -8.99 0.26 0.39
CA GLY A 31 -8.86 1.00 1.66
C GLY A 31 -7.62 0.56 2.42
N LEU A 32 -6.64 1.46 2.63
CA LEU A 32 -5.55 1.23 3.57
C LEU A 32 -6.06 1.43 5.00
N GLN A 33 -5.96 0.41 5.85
CA GLN A 33 -6.36 0.53 7.25
C GLN A 33 -5.21 1.14 8.05
N MET A 34 -5.43 2.33 8.58
CA MET A 34 -4.48 3.04 9.45
C MET A 34 -5.05 3.14 10.87
N PRO A 35 -4.24 2.99 11.92
CA PRO A 35 -4.67 3.23 13.29
C PRO A 35 -5.03 4.72 13.46
N VAL A 36 -6.12 4.98 14.17
CA VAL A 36 -6.49 6.33 14.60
C VAL A 36 -5.90 6.56 15.98
N TYR A 37 -4.89 7.42 16.07
CA TYR A 37 -4.35 7.84 17.35
C TYR A 37 -5.32 8.85 17.99
N ALA A 38 -6.15 8.38 18.94
CA ALA A 38 -6.89 9.28 19.80
C ALA A 38 -5.90 10.08 20.67
N ALA A 39 -6.23 11.35 20.97
CA ALA A 39 -5.49 12.13 21.96
C ALA A 39 -5.40 11.33 23.26
N ALA A 40 -4.19 11.01 23.70
CA ALA A 40 -3.92 10.06 24.76
C ALA A 40 -4.60 10.48 26.08
N GLY A 41 -5.71 9.82 26.41
CA GLY A 41 -6.16 9.68 27.79
C GLY A 41 -5.67 8.33 28.34
N ASP A 42 -5.40 8.26 29.65
CA ASP A 42 -4.79 7.11 30.34
C ASP A 42 -5.46 5.76 30.02
N ALA A 43 -6.75 5.75 29.68
CA ALA A 43 -7.51 4.53 29.33
C ALA A 43 -7.11 3.89 27.99
N ALA A 44 -6.63 4.68 27.01
CA ALA A 44 -6.19 4.15 25.71
C ALA A 44 -4.85 3.41 25.81
N GLN A 45 -4.00 3.80 26.78
CA GLN A 45 -2.69 3.20 27.01
C GLN A 45 -2.76 1.83 27.70
N ILE A 46 -3.85 1.55 28.43
CA ILE A 46 -4.08 0.28 29.14
C ILE A 46 -4.82 -0.73 28.25
N GLY A 47 -5.12 -0.39 26.99
CA GLY A 47 -5.81 -1.29 26.06
C GLY A 47 -7.28 -1.54 26.40
N ILE A 48 -7.88 -0.68 27.24
CA ILE A 48 -9.28 -0.79 27.67
C ILE A 48 -10.23 -0.33 26.55
N THR A 49 -9.76 0.54 25.65
CA THR A 49 -10.53 0.99 24.48
C THR A 49 -10.06 0.25 23.22
N PRO A 50 -10.97 -0.32 22.42
CA PRO A 50 -10.61 -0.98 21.17
C PRO A 50 -9.91 0.00 20.22
N GLN A 51 -8.82 -0.47 19.61
CA GLN A 51 -8.08 0.29 18.60
C GLN A 51 -9.01 0.60 17.42
N THR A 52 -9.19 1.88 17.13
CA THR A 52 -10.02 2.33 16.01
C THR A 52 -9.16 2.46 14.76
N TYR A 53 -9.67 1.99 13.63
CA TYR A 53 -8.99 2.09 12.35
C TYR A 53 -9.75 3.02 11.40
N GLN A 54 -9.02 3.84 10.67
CA GLN A 54 -9.54 4.61 9.55
C GLN A 54 -9.17 3.91 8.25
N GLN A 55 -10.10 3.89 7.30
CA GLN A 55 -9.81 3.46 5.93
C GLN A 55 -9.45 4.67 5.06
N LEU A 56 -8.23 4.67 4.53
CA LEU A 56 -7.74 5.69 3.62
C LEU A 56 -7.77 5.15 2.18
N PRO A 57 -8.45 5.83 1.25
CA PRO A 57 -8.61 5.34 -0.10
C PRO A 57 -7.27 5.40 -0.86
N LEU A 58 -6.95 4.31 -1.57
CA LEU A 58 -5.83 4.21 -2.49
C LEU A 58 -6.35 3.84 -3.88
N SER A 59 -6.10 4.69 -4.86
CA SER A 59 -6.55 4.50 -6.24
C SER A 59 -5.61 5.23 -7.22
N PRO A 60 -5.31 4.63 -8.40
CA PRO A 60 -5.77 3.34 -8.88
C PRO A 60 -4.97 2.16 -8.29
N ALA A 61 -5.66 1.05 -8.04
CA ALA A 61 -5.04 -0.20 -7.62
C ALA A 61 -5.65 -1.43 -8.33
N ILE A 62 -4.83 -2.47 -8.52
CA ILE A 62 -5.26 -3.76 -9.09
C ILE A 62 -4.93 -4.86 -8.10
N PHE A 63 -5.95 -5.63 -7.74
CA PHE A 63 -5.84 -6.78 -6.84
C PHE A 63 -5.94 -8.07 -7.64
N ARG A 64 -5.06 -9.04 -7.37
CA ARG A 64 -5.10 -10.36 -8.01
C ARG A 64 -4.67 -11.47 -7.06
N ARG A 65 -5.20 -12.68 -7.28
CA ARG A 65 -4.69 -13.91 -6.65
C ARG A 65 -3.42 -14.37 -7.35
N VAL A 66 -2.38 -14.71 -6.58
CA VAL A 66 -1.12 -15.23 -7.11
C VAL A 66 -1.31 -16.72 -7.45
N ARG A 67 -1.04 -17.10 -8.69
CA ARG A 67 -1.15 -18.50 -9.16
C ARG A 67 0.23 -19.14 -9.22
N ILE A 68 0.77 -19.49 -8.06
CA ILE A 68 1.94 -20.39 -7.95
C ILE A 68 1.38 -21.77 -7.58
N PRO A 69 1.94 -22.90 -8.06
CA PRO A 69 1.55 -24.22 -7.58
C PRO A 69 1.74 -24.26 -6.06
N MET A 70 0.63 -24.17 -5.34
CA MET A 70 0.63 -24.18 -3.88
C MET A 70 0.83 -25.62 -3.43
N LEU A 71 1.77 -25.82 -2.51
CA LEU A 71 1.85 -27.06 -1.75
C LEU A 71 0.59 -27.18 -0.88
N GLU A 72 0.13 -28.40 -0.67
CA GLU A 72 -1.05 -28.69 0.15
C GLU A 72 -0.89 -28.06 1.55
N GLY A 73 -1.76 -27.12 1.90
CA GLY A 73 -1.76 -26.41 3.19
C GLY A 73 -1.16 -24.99 3.21
N GLU A 74 -0.59 -24.46 2.12
CA GLU A 74 -0.22 -23.03 2.10
C GLU A 74 -1.47 -22.12 2.03
N PRO A 75 -1.48 -20.96 2.72
CA PRO A 75 -2.55 -19.98 2.60
C PRO A 75 -2.52 -19.30 1.23
N GLU A 76 -3.70 -18.94 0.69
CA GLU A 76 -3.78 -18.21 -0.59
C GLU A 76 -3.02 -16.89 -0.51
N LYS A 77 -2.13 -16.67 -1.49
CA LYS A 77 -1.35 -15.45 -1.64
C LYS A 77 -2.00 -14.53 -2.66
N PHE A 78 -2.04 -13.25 -2.35
CA PHE A 78 -2.60 -12.20 -3.18
C PHE A 78 -1.56 -11.13 -3.45
N GLU A 79 -1.75 -10.40 -4.54
CA GLU A 79 -0.92 -9.26 -4.88
C GLU A 79 -1.80 -8.05 -5.17
N LEU A 80 -1.37 -6.91 -4.64
CA LEU A 80 -1.99 -5.62 -4.89
C LEU A 80 -0.97 -4.67 -5.50
N SER A 81 -1.24 -4.19 -6.70
CA SER A 81 -0.44 -3.18 -7.40
C SER A 81 -1.11 -1.83 -7.26
N ILE A 82 -0.39 -0.83 -6.76
CA ILE A 82 -0.91 0.51 -6.43
C ILE A 82 -0.04 1.56 -7.13
N SER A 83 -0.70 2.58 -7.65
CA SER A 83 -0.04 3.78 -8.14
C SER A 83 0.89 4.41 -7.09
N ALA A 84 2.12 4.74 -7.49
CA ALA A 84 3.01 5.51 -6.62
C ALA A 84 2.51 6.95 -6.36
N SER A 85 1.71 7.54 -7.26
CA SER A 85 1.13 8.87 -7.03
C SER A 85 0.09 8.86 -5.90
N ALA A 86 -0.70 7.79 -5.82
CA ALA A 86 -1.65 7.59 -4.72
C ALA A 86 -0.92 7.47 -3.37
N ILE A 87 0.18 6.70 -3.33
CA ILE A 87 0.99 6.54 -2.11
C ILE A 87 1.65 7.86 -1.71
N GLN A 88 2.27 8.58 -2.66
CA GLN A 88 2.90 9.87 -2.39
C GLN A 88 1.89 10.90 -1.87
N ALA A 89 0.69 10.96 -2.44
CA ALA A 89 -0.38 11.83 -1.97
C ALA A 89 -0.76 11.51 -0.51
N LEU A 90 -0.86 10.21 -0.18
CA LEU A 90 -1.20 9.79 1.17
C LEU A 90 -0.08 10.05 2.20
N VAL A 91 1.17 9.76 1.83
CA VAL A 91 2.36 10.09 2.64
C VAL A 91 2.41 11.59 2.94
N GLY A 92 2.17 12.43 1.93
CA GLY A 92 2.13 13.88 2.09
C GLY A 92 0.96 14.34 2.98
N ALA A 93 -0.24 13.79 2.78
CA ALA A 93 -1.42 14.12 3.56
C ALA A 93 -1.27 13.75 5.05
N LEU A 94 -0.61 12.63 5.34
CA LEU A 94 -0.33 12.18 6.71
C LEU A 94 0.98 12.73 7.28
N GLN A 95 1.70 13.58 6.52
CA GLN A 95 3.01 14.14 6.90
C GLN A 95 4.03 13.09 7.31
N LEU A 96 4.02 11.93 6.65
CA LEU A 96 4.95 10.84 6.91
C LEU A 96 6.26 11.06 6.18
N SER A 97 7.35 10.52 6.73
CA SER A 97 8.70 10.65 6.16
C SER A 97 8.90 9.83 4.88
N SER A 98 8.16 8.74 4.70
CA SER A 98 8.31 7.83 3.55
C SER A 98 7.09 6.92 3.37
N ALA A 99 7.05 6.23 2.22
CA ALA A 99 6.09 5.15 1.99
C ALA A 99 6.33 3.94 2.92
N ASP A 100 7.58 3.66 3.29
CA ASP A 100 7.88 2.59 4.26
C ASP A 100 7.26 2.89 5.62
N ALA A 101 7.32 4.16 6.08
CA ALA A 101 6.66 4.58 7.30
C ALA A 101 5.13 4.41 7.22
N LEU A 102 4.53 4.70 6.05
CA LEU A 102 3.11 4.47 5.80
C LEU A 102 2.75 2.99 5.93
N PHE A 103 3.46 2.10 5.24
CA PHE A 103 3.15 0.66 5.26
C PHE A 103 3.49 0.00 6.59
N THR A 104 4.48 0.50 7.33
CA THR A 104 4.81 0.03 8.68
C THR A 104 3.70 0.36 9.68
N GLN A 105 3.03 1.51 9.52
CA GLN A 105 1.91 1.90 10.38
C GLN A 105 0.57 1.28 9.96
N ALA A 106 0.45 0.81 8.72
CA ALA A 106 -0.78 0.22 8.23
C ALA A 106 -1.08 -1.13 8.89
N ALA A 107 -2.32 -1.32 9.34
CA ALA A 107 -2.80 -2.60 9.86
C ALA A 107 -3.08 -3.62 8.74
N GLY A 108 -3.35 -3.14 7.52
CA GLY A 108 -3.61 -3.96 6.36
C GLY A 108 -4.31 -3.20 5.25
N VAL A 109 -4.78 -3.92 4.24
CA VAL A 109 -5.56 -3.36 3.14
C VAL A 109 -6.92 -4.04 3.07
N THR A 110 -7.98 -3.25 3.01
CA THR A 110 -9.33 -3.72 2.73
C THR A 110 -9.60 -3.68 1.23
N VAL A 111 -9.94 -4.84 0.67
CA VAL A 111 -10.33 -5.01 -0.73
C VAL A 111 -11.72 -5.65 -0.75
N ASN A 112 -12.71 -4.97 -1.34
CA ASN A 112 -14.10 -5.44 -1.41
C ASN A 112 -14.67 -5.92 -0.06
N GLY A 113 -14.37 -5.17 1.02
CA GLY A 113 -14.85 -5.48 2.38
C GLY A 113 -14.05 -6.57 3.12
N LYS A 114 -13.08 -7.21 2.48
CA LYS A 114 -12.19 -8.20 3.11
C LYS A 114 -10.86 -7.58 3.50
N LEU A 115 -10.34 -7.95 4.68
CA LEU A 115 -9.05 -7.49 5.18
C LEU A 115 -7.92 -8.41 4.74
N PHE A 116 -6.85 -7.82 4.25
CA PHE A 116 -5.62 -8.50 3.88
C PHE A 116 -4.44 -7.91 4.66
N MET A 117 -3.59 -8.78 5.21
CA MET A 117 -2.34 -8.41 5.85
C MET A 117 -1.26 -8.18 4.80
N ILE A 118 -0.44 -7.14 4.98
CA ILE A 118 0.72 -6.86 4.14
C ILE A 118 1.87 -7.75 4.59
N GLU A 119 2.34 -8.63 3.72
CA GLU A 119 3.46 -9.54 4.01
C GLU A 119 4.78 -9.03 3.44
N ALA A 120 4.72 -8.35 2.29
CA ALA A 120 5.89 -7.72 1.70
C ALA A 120 5.49 -6.52 0.84
N VAL A 121 6.39 -5.55 0.74
CA VAL A 121 6.26 -4.38 -0.14
C VAL A 121 7.43 -4.37 -1.12
N THR A 122 7.16 -4.11 -2.39
CA THR A 122 8.18 -3.92 -3.41
C THR A 122 7.84 -2.66 -4.20
N ALA A 123 8.84 -1.80 -4.41
CA ALA A 123 8.69 -0.55 -5.14
C ALA A 123 9.65 -0.53 -6.32
N PRO A 124 9.23 -1.01 -7.52
CA PRO A 124 10.06 -0.91 -8.71
C PRO A 124 10.33 0.55 -9.06
N GLU A 125 11.58 0.85 -9.42
CA GLU A 125 12.04 2.22 -9.66
C GLU A 125 12.52 2.45 -11.09
N VAL A 126 12.32 3.68 -11.55
CA VAL A 126 12.96 4.22 -12.76
C VAL A 126 13.68 5.50 -12.36
N PHE A 127 14.97 5.60 -12.63
CA PHE A 127 15.84 6.72 -12.20
C PHE A 127 15.77 7.04 -10.69
N GLY A 128 15.64 6.02 -9.84
CA GLY A 128 15.58 6.16 -8.39
C GLY A 128 14.23 6.64 -7.85
N GLN A 129 13.16 6.48 -8.62
CA GLN A 129 11.80 6.82 -8.21
C GLN A 129 10.85 5.66 -8.44
N ALA A 130 10.12 5.29 -7.38
CA ALA A 130 9.03 4.34 -7.48
C ALA A 130 7.93 4.87 -8.40
N TYR A 131 7.56 4.08 -9.41
CA TYR A 131 6.41 4.37 -10.27
C TYR A 131 5.17 3.56 -9.88
N LEU A 132 5.34 2.57 -9.01
CA LEU A 132 4.36 1.56 -8.60
C LEU A 132 4.78 1.00 -7.23
N TYR A 133 3.82 0.60 -6.42
CA TYR A 133 4.04 -0.27 -5.26
C TYR A 133 3.31 -1.59 -5.47
N ARG A 134 4.01 -2.71 -5.23
CA ARG A 134 3.46 -4.07 -5.23
C ARG A 134 3.47 -4.60 -3.80
N LEU A 135 2.30 -4.95 -3.30
CA LEU A 135 2.13 -5.56 -1.99
C LEU A 135 1.85 -7.05 -2.17
N GLN A 136 2.60 -7.89 -1.48
CA GLN A 136 2.22 -9.29 -1.25
C GLN A 136 1.29 -9.32 -0.04
N LEU A 137 0.18 -10.02 -0.20
CA LEU A 137 -0.94 -9.99 0.73
C LEU A 137 -1.38 -11.42 1.08
N ARG A 138 -1.85 -11.58 2.31
CA ARG A 138 -2.57 -12.77 2.77
C ARG A 138 -3.90 -12.36 3.38
N GLU A 139 -4.96 -13.13 3.14
CA GLU A 139 -6.27 -12.87 3.76
C GLU A 139 -6.12 -12.96 5.29
N ALA A 140 -6.57 -11.93 6.00
CA ALA A 140 -6.60 -11.96 7.45
C ALA A 140 -7.64 -13.01 7.86
N LEU A 141 -7.23 -13.99 8.66
CA LEU A 141 -8.21 -14.90 9.29
C LEU A 141 -9.15 -14.02 10.11
N ALA A 142 -10.46 -14.19 9.91
CA ALA A 142 -11.44 -13.59 10.80
C ALA A 142 -11.06 -14.01 12.22
N GLN A 143 -10.61 -13.07 13.04
CA GLN A 143 -10.49 -13.33 14.47
C GLN A 143 -11.91 -13.68 14.91
N ALA A 144 -12.11 -14.93 15.32
CA ALA A 144 -13.32 -15.32 16.02
C ALA A 144 -13.40 -14.41 17.25
N LEU A 145 -14.30 -13.43 17.16
CA LEU A 145 -14.71 -12.59 18.28
C LEU A 145 -15.27 -13.47 19.39
#